data_AF-E0MLW4-F1
#
_entry.id   AF-E0MLW4-F1
#
_cell.length_a   1.000
_cell.length_b   1.000
_cell.length_c   1.000
_cell.angle_alpha   90.00
_cell.angle_beta   90.00
_cell.angle_gamma   90.00
#
_symmetry.space_group_name_H-M   'P 1'
#
loop_
_entity.id
_entity.type
_entity.pdbx_description
1 polymer ?
#
loop_
_entity_poly.entity_id
_entity_poly.type
_entity_poly.pdbx_seq_one_letter_code
_entity_poly.pdbx_strand_id
1 'polypeptide(L)'
;MSEYHDDVKRYDSGADEGKIDAIVKHLGIALRGRDSSLVSCSDQTELDRVRDKWCMKKLGQANGEACENAIGKVCEMMKGDRNKNRVTFYYLTAKELDVLDQL
;
A
#
# COMPACT_ATOMS: atom_id res chain seq x y z
N MET A 1 -11.64 6.17 14.92
CA MET A 1 -10.63 5.49 14.09
C MET A 1 -11.33 5.06 12.81
N SER A 2 -10.80 5.43 11.64
CA SER A 2 -11.36 4.94 10.37
C SER A 2 -10.99 3.46 10.18
N GLU A 3 -11.73 2.73 9.35
CA GLU A 3 -11.48 1.30 9.07
C GLU A 3 -10.03 1.02 8.64
N TYR A 4 -9.38 1.99 8.01
CA TYR A 4 -8.01 1.86 7.52
C TYR A 4 -6.98 1.85 8.64
N HIS A 5 -7.22 2.57 9.73
CA HIS A 5 -6.28 2.64 10.85
C HIS A 5 -6.20 1.30 11.57
N ASP A 6 -7.36 0.70 11.82
CA ASP A 6 -7.43 -0.59 12.51
C ASP A 6 -6.81 -1.70 11.62
N ASP A 7 -7.06 -1.67 10.31
CA ASP A 7 -6.49 -2.64 9.39
C ASP A 7 -4.97 -2.50 9.24
N VAL A 8 -4.44 -1.28 9.14
CA VAL A 8 -2.98 -1.05 9.16
C VAL A 8 -2.37 -1.49 10.50
N LYS A 9 -2.99 -1.16 11.63
CA LYS A 9 -2.46 -1.48 12.96
C LYS A 9 -2.45 -2.97 13.28
N ARG A 10 -3.23 -3.80 12.56
CA ARG A 10 -3.11 -5.26 12.62
C ARG A 10 -1.74 -5.76 12.13
N TYR A 11 -1.14 -5.06 11.16
CA TYR A 11 0.18 -5.39 10.61
C TYR A 11 1.30 -4.58 11.26
N ASP A 12 0.99 -3.38 11.73
CA ASP A 12 1.95 -2.49 12.36
C ASP A 12 1.30 -1.73 13.53
N SER A 13 1.35 -2.32 14.72
CA SER A 13 0.73 -1.73 15.93
C SER A 13 1.25 -0.32 16.28
N GLY A 14 2.46 0.03 15.83
CA GLY A 14 3.07 1.35 16.04
C GLY A 14 2.86 2.32 14.88
N ALA A 15 1.98 2.00 13.92
CA ALA A 15 1.78 2.82 12.74
C ALA A 15 1.35 4.25 13.09
N ASP A 16 2.04 5.20 12.47
CA ASP A 16 1.75 6.63 12.59
C ASP A 16 0.45 6.94 11.83
N GLU A 17 -0.53 7.46 12.56
CA GLU A 17 -1.85 7.81 12.06
C GLU A 17 -1.81 8.87 10.95
N GLY A 18 -0.87 9.82 11.03
CA GLY A 18 -0.66 10.85 10.02
C GLY A 18 -0.16 10.26 8.70
N LYS A 19 0.65 9.21 8.74
CA LYS A 19 1.10 8.48 7.54
C LYS A 19 -0.05 7.73 6.87
N ILE A 20 -0.93 7.13 7.67
CA ILE A 20 -2.13 6.45 7.17
C ILE A 20 -3.07 7.48 6.53
N ASP A 21 -3.32 8.61 7.20
CA ASP A 21 -4.20 9.66 6.70
C ASP A 21 -3.67 10.33 5.43
N ALA A 22 -2.34 10.48 5.29
CA ALA A 22 -1.71 10.95 4.06
C ALA A 22 -2.01 10.02 2.86
N ILE A 23 -1.98 8.69 3.08
CA ILE A 23 -2.34 7.71 2.06
C ILE A 23 -3.83 7.78 1.72
N VAL A 24 -4.70 7.87 2.74
CA VAL A 24 -6.16 8.00 2.54
C VAL A 24 -6.47 9.25 1.70
N LYS A 25 -5.84 10.38 2.03
CA LYS A 25 -5.96 11.63 1.28
C LYS A 25 -5.45 11.49 -0.15
N HIS A 26 -4.34 10.79 -0.36
CA HIS A 26 -3.78 10.53 -1.68
C HIS A 26 -4.73 9.70 -2.56
N LEU A 27 -5.31 8.63 -2.00
CA LEU A 27 -6.19 7.73 -2.74
C LEU A 27 -7.56 8.35 -3.03
N GLY A 28 -8.09 9.18 -2.11
CA GLY A 28 -9.25 10.04 -2.34
C GLY A 28 -10.43 9.30 -2.99
N ILE A 29 -10.78 9.69 -4.23
CA ILE A 29 -11.94 9.14 -4.95
C ILE A 29 -11.80 7.63 -5.26
N ALA A 30 -10.58 7.09 -5.34
CA ALA A 30 -10.34 5.68 -5.58
C ALA A 30 -10.91 4.80 -4.45
N LEU A 31 -11.01 5.33 -3.23
CA LEU A 31 -11.55 4.58 -2.09
C LEU A 31 -13.07 4.42 -2.14
N ARG A 32 -13.79 5.16 -3.00
CA ARG A 32 -15.25 5.05 -3.14
C ARG A 32 -15.67 3.83 -3.97
N GLY A 33 -14.79 3.32 -4.83
CA GLY A 33 -15.03 2.12 -5.63
C GLY A 33 -14.50 0.89 -4.92
N ARG A 34 -15.30 -0.19 -4.90
CA ARG A 34 -14.92 -1.44 -4.24
C ARG A 34 -13.63 -2.04 -4.83
N ASP A 35 -13.53 -2.11 -6.15
CA ASP A 35 -12.36 -2.74 -6.78
C ASP A 35 -11.13 -1.83 -6.70
N SER A 36 -11.33 -0.52 -6.81
CA SER A 36 -10.25 0.46 -6.69
C SER A 36 -9.76 0.67 -5.26
N SER A 37 -10.54 0.28 -4.24
CA SER A 37 -10.09 0.29 -2.84
C SER A 37 -9.30 -0.97 -2.45
N LEU A 38 -9.14 -1.93 -3.36
CA LEU A 38 -8.42 -3.18 -3.14
C LEU A 38 -7.21 -3.32 -4.09
N VAL A 39 -6.29 -4.22 -3.73
CA VAL A 39 -5.15 -4.63 -4.57
C VAL A 39 -5.23 -6.14 -4.83
N SER A 40 -5.10 -6.53 -6.10
CA SER A 40 -5.09 -7.93 -6.52
C SER A 40 -3.65 -8.42 -6.73
N CYS A 41 -3.17 -9.27 -5.82
CA CYS A 41 -1.82 -9.85 -5.92
C CYS A 41 -1.65 -10.91 -7.01
N SER A 42 -2.74 -11.33 -7.66
CA SER A 42 -2.71 -12.24 -8.80
C SER A 42 -2.80 -11.52 -10.14
N ASP A 43 -2.99 -10.20 -10.15
CA ASP A 43 -3.05 -9.39 -11.37
C ASP A 43 -1.73 -8.63 -11.56
N GLN A 44 -0.90 -9.11 -12.49
CA GLN A 44 0.38 -8.48 -12.77
C GLN A 44 0.23 -7.02 -13.24
N THR A 45 -0.82 -6.69 -13.98
CA THR A 45 -1.05 -5.31 -14.44
C THR A 45 -1.35 -4.38 -13.27
N GLU A 46 -2.03 -4.89 -12.26
CA GLU A 46 -2.26 -4.15 -11.01
C GLU A 46 -0.94 -3.93 -10.26
N LEU A 47 -0.10 -4.96 -10.13
CA LEU A 47 1.20 -4.87 -9.45
C LEU A 47 2.16 -3.90 -10.18
N ASP A 48 2.19 -3.94 -11.50
CA ASP A 48 2.97 -3.00 -12.32
C ASP A 48 2.52 -1.55 -12.09
N ARG A 49 1.21 -1.32 -11.94
CA ARG A 49 0.69 0.03 -11.62
C ARG A 49 1.10 0.48 -10.22
N VAL A 50 1.10 -0.42 -9.23
CA VAL A 50 1.60 -0.10 -7.89
C VAL A 50 3.10 0.23 -7.96
N ARG A 51 3.90 -0.58 -8.65
CA ARG A 51 5.33 -0.32 -8.88
C ARG A 51 5.54 1.07 -9.48
N ASP A 52 4.93 1.34 -10.63
CA ASP A 52 5.24 2.54 -11.42
C ASP A 52 4.65 3.81 -10.79
N LYS A 53 3.40 3.75 -10.31
CA LYS A 53 2.68 4.95 -9.85
C LYS A 53 2.86 5.22 -8.37
N TRP A 54 2.85 4.18 -7.55
CA TRP A 54 2.98 4.34 -6.11
C TRP A 54 4.46 4.37 -5.71
N CYS A 55 5.19 3.29 -5.95
CA CYS A 55 6.57 3.17 -5.46
C CYS A 55 7.53 4.12 -6.21
N MET A 56 7.54 4.08 -7.54
CA MET A 56 8.51 4.87 -8.31
C MET A 56 8.11 6.34 -8.38
N LYS A 57 6.84 6.64 -8.73
CA LYS A 57 6.41 8.03 -8.95
C LYS A 57 6.05 8.79 -7.68
N LYS A 58 5.24 8.23 -6.77
CA LYS A 58 4.80 8.95 -5.55
C LYS A 58 5.82 8.86 -4.43
N LEU A 59 6.44 7.70 -4.20
CA LEU A 59 7.46 7.53 -3.16
C LEU A 59 8.88 7.83 -3.63
N GLY A 60 9.10 8.02 -4.94
CA GLY A 60 10.40 8.41 -5.48
C GLY A 60 11.44 7.27 -5.51
N GLN A 61 11.04 6.01 -5.33
CA GLN A 61 11.97 4.88 -5.36
C GLN A 61 12.41 4.59 -6.81
N ALA A 62 13.63 4.97 -7.18
CA ALA A 62 14.14 4.79 -8.54
C ALA A 62 14.45 3.32 -8.89
N ASN A 63 14.67 2.45 -7.88
CA ASN A 63 14.95 1.04 -8.11
C ASN A 63 13.66 0.24 -8.28
N GLY A 64 13.33 -0.12 -9.54
CA GLY A 64 12.17 -0.93 -9.88
C GLY A 64 12.19 -2.34 -9.25
N GLU A 65 13.34 -2.99 -9.18
CA GLU A 65 13.48 -4.32 -8.56
C GLU A 65 13.20 -4.26 -7.05
N ALA A 66 13.65 -3.21 -6.36
CA ALA A 66 13.31 -2.99 -4.97
C ALA A 66 11.80 -2.82 -4.76
N CYS A 67 11.13 -2.10 -5.67
CA CYS A 67 9.68 -1.94 -5.65
C CYS A 67 8.95 -3.28 -5.83
N GLU A 68 9.37 -4.09 -6.80
CA GLU A 68 8.79 -5.42 -7.08
C GLU A 68 8.97 -6.37 -5.88
N ASN A 69 10.16 -6.39 -5.30
CA ASN A 69 10.45 -7.19 -4.12
C ASN A 69 9.60 -6.77 -2.92
N ALA A 70 9.46 -5.46 -2.66
CA ALA A 70 8.60 -4.95 -1.60
C ALA A 70 7.13 -5.33 -1.81
N ILE A 71 6.61 -5.12 -3.03
CA ILE A 71 5.24 -5.48 -3.41
C ILE A 71 5.00 -6.99 -3.21
N GLY A 72 5.93 -7.84 -3.65
CA GLY A 72 5.84 -9.30 -3.49
C GLY A 72 5.78 -9.73 -2.02
N LYS A 73 6.63 -9.13 -1.17
CA LYS A 73 6.59 -9.38 0.28
C LYS A 73 5.26 -8.98 0.91
N VAL A 74 4.72 -7.81 0.54
CA VAL A 74 3.41 -7.37 1.07
C VAL A 74 2.29 -8.28 0.58
N CYS A 75 2.34 -8.76 -0.66
CA CYS A 75 1.40 -9.76 -1.17
C CYS A 75 1.41 -11.05 -0.36
N GLU A 76 2.59 -11.54 0.04
CA GLU A 76 2.71 -12.71 0.93
C GLU A 76 2.27 -12.39 2.37
N MET A 77 2.59 -11.20 2.89
CA MET A 77 2.16 -10.76 4.22
C MET A 77 0.63 -10.74 4.35
N MET A 78 -0.06 -10.24 3.32
CA MET A 78 -1.53 -10.15 3.28
C MET A 78 -2.19 -11.38 2.62
N LYS A 79 -1.49 -12.50 2.44
CA LYS A 79 -2.00 -13.68 1.72
C LYS A 79 -3.26 -14.27 2.35
N GLY A 80 -3.36 -14.21 3.69
CA GLY A 80 -4.53 -14.66 4.45
C GLY A 80 -5.76 -13.74 4.32
N ASP A 81 -5.58 -12.50 3.88
CA ASP A 81 -6.69 -11.57 3.68
C ASP A 81 -7.36 -11.79 2.32
N ARG A 82 -8.66 -12.06 2.38
CA ARG A 82 -9.52 -12.22 1.20
C ARG A 82 -9.59 -10.93 0.38
N ASN A 83 -9.56 -9.78 1.05
CA ASN A 83 -9.54 -8.45 0.45
C ASN A 83 -8.30 -7.72 0.97
N LYS A 84 -7.38 -7.32 0.09
CA LYS A 84 -6.18 -6.55 0.46
C LYS A 84 -6.49 -5.08 0.29
N ASN A 85 -6.79 -4.39 1.39
CA ASN A 85 -7.13 -2.97 1.36
C ASN A 85 -5.96 -2.14 0.79
N ARG A 86 -6.24 -1.27 -0.19
CA ARG A 86 -5.20 -0.49 -0.87
C ARG A 86 -4.46 0.46 0.07
N VAL A 87 -5.11 1.01 1.09
CA VAL A 87 -4.45 1.86 2.10
C VAL A 87 -3.41 1.05 2.86
N THR A 88 -3.81 -0.10 3.39
CA THR A 88 -2.93 -1.03 4.12
C THR A 88 -1.78 -1.51 3.22
N PHE A 89 -2.09 -1.90 1.98
CA PHE A 89 -1.09 -2.33 1.02
C PHE A 89 -0.04 -1.24 0.74
N TYR A 90 -0.49 0.00 0.54
CA TYR A 90 0.38 1.14 0.23
C TYR A 90 1.27 1.51 1.43
N TYR A 91 0.72 1.47 2.65
CA TYR A 91 1.46 1.69 3.89
C TYR A 91 2.57 0.64 4.05
N LEU A 92 2.22 -0.65 3.94
CA LEU A 92 3.19 -1.72 4.11
C LEU A 92 4.26 -1.71 3.02
N THR A 93 3.91 -1.36 1.79
CA THR A 93 4.89 -1.22 0.71
C THR A 93 5.85 -0.06 0.96
N ALA A 94 5.36 1.08 1.44
CA ALA A 94 6.21 2.21 1.81
C ALA A 94 7.12 1.88 3.01
N LYS A 95 6.62 1.07 3.96
CA LYS A 95 7.40 0.57 5.10
C LYS A 95 8.49 -0.41 4.68
N GLU A 96 8.20 -1.39 3.83
CA GLU A 96 9.19 -2.35 3.30
C GLU A 96 10.31 -1.65 2.50
N LEU A 97 10.00 -0.51 1.89
CA LEU A 97 10.97 0.32 1.17
C LEU A 97 11.71 1.32 2.07
N ASP A 98 11.36 1.42 3.35
CA ASP A 98 11.89 2.40 4.31
C ASP A 98 11.74 3.87 3.86
N VAL A 99 10.56 4.19 3.29
CA VAL A 99 10.25 5.52 2.72
C VAL A 99 8.94 6.10 3.25
N LEU A 100 8.52 5.71 4.46
CA LEU A 100 7.33 6.29 5.11
C LEU A 100 7.43 7.82 5.27
N ASP A 101 8.65 8.37 5.26
CA ASP A 101 8.88 9.81 5.31
C ASP A 101 8.50 10.58 4.04
N GLN A 102 8.22 9.88 2.94
CA GLN A 102 7.78 10.47 1.67
C GLN A 102 6.25 10.61 1.54
N LEU A 103 5.50 10.19 2.55
CA LEU A 103 4.03 10.17 2.55
C LEU A 103 3.40 11.55 2.64
#